data_AF-A0A8J5QZP9-F1
#
_entry.id   AF-A0A8J5QZP9-F1
#
_cell.length_a   1.000
_cell.length_b   1.000
_cell.length_c   1.000
_cell.angle_alpha   90.00
_cell.angle_beta   90.00
_cell.angle_gamma   90.00
#
_symmetry.space_group_name_H-M   'P 1'
#
loop_
_entity.id
_entity.type
_entity.pdbx_description
1 polymer ?
#
loop_
_entity_poly.entity_id
_entity_poly.type
_entity_poly.pdbx_seq_one_letter_code
_entity_poly.pdbx_strand_id
1 'polypeptide(L)'
;MKTIDLVHVGPKLMPPTVFNGTITELSESCKHHVLFGDASWTEDYMTQIVPFVDLQEVVTNPPRPINGIGWFYQGQPEYGGYLASKIFVKKKIHDEYMEKNLFAHERLVPYL
;
A
#
# COMPACT_ATOMS: atom_id res chain seq x y z
N MET A 1 -1.15 26.06 -5.77
CA MET A 1 -1.28 24.83 -6.58
C MET A 1 -2.10 23.85 -5.75
N LYS A 2 -3.33 23.49 -6.16
CA LYS A 2 -4.17 22.55 -5.40
C LYS A 2 -3.78 21.13 -5.77
N THR A 3 -3.35 20.35 -4.80
CA THR A 3 -3.09 18.92 -4.93
C THR A 3 -4.44 18.21 -5.05
N ILE A 4 -4.83 17.77 -6.25
CA ILE A 4 -6.19 17.28 -6.52
C ILE A 4 -6.35 15.77 -6.29
N ASP A 5 -5.27 15.01 -6.37
CA ASP A 5 -5.30 13.54 -6.29
C ASP A 5 -4.74 13.06 -4.95
N LEU A 6 -5.46 13.33 -3.85
CA LEU A 6 -5.07 12.84 -2.53
C LEU A 6 -5.51 11.39 -2.34
N VAL A 7 -4.64 10.56 -1.74
CA VAL A 7 -5.01 9.18 -1.34
C VAL A 7 -6.12 9.12 -0.28
N HIS A 8 -6.28 10.20 0.48
CA HIS A 8 -7.37 10.37 1.44
C HIS A 8 -7.84 11.83 1.41
N VAL A 9 -9.15 12.02 1.41
CA VAL A 9 -9.77 13.35 1.43
C VAL A 9 -10.78 13.37 2.56
N GLY A 10 -10.47 14.05 3.66
CA GLY A 10 -11.49 14.35 4.66
C GLY A 10 -10.94 14.75 6.02
N PRO A 11 -11.70 15.57 6.76
CA PRO A 11 -11.42 15.92 8.16
C PRO A 11 -11.77 14.78 9.14
N LYS A 12 -12.04 13.57 8.64
CA LYS A 12 -12.64 12.45 9.38
C LYS A 12 -11.82 11.17 9.23
N LEU A 13 -10.51 11.27 9.44
CA LEU A 13 -9.64 10.10 9.46
C LEU A 13 -9.57 9.56 10.88
N MET A 14 -9.99 8.31 11.06
CA MET A 14 -9.74 7.59 12.30
C MET A 14 -8.26 7.23 12.43
N PRO A 15 -7.74 7.05 13.65
CA PRO A 15 -6.40 6.51 13.87
C PRO A 15 -6.16 5.22 13.09
N PRO A 16 -4.96 4.98 12.53
CA PRO A 16 -4.64 3.72 11.89
C PRO A 16 -4.83 2.58 12.87
N THR A 17 -5.59 1.57 12.45
CA THR A 17 -5.70 0.31 13.17
C THR A 17 -4.70 -0.68 12.61
N VAL A 18 -4.15 -1.52 13.49
CA VAL A 18 -3.32 -2.67 13.08
C VAL A 18 -4.06 -3.45 12.02
N PHE A 19 -3.47 -3.50 10.84
CA PHE A 19 -4.07 -4.07 9.65
C PHE A 19 -4.20 -5.60 9.81
N ASN A 20 -5.43 -6.11 9.81
CA ASN A 20 -5.74 -7.54 10.02
C ASN A 20 -6.16 -8.26 8.71
N GLY A 21 -5.70 -7.80 7.54
CA GLY A 21 -6.18 -8.27 6.23
C GLY A 21 -5.09 -8.45 5.16
N THR A 22 -5.47 -8.36 3.88
CA THR A 22 -4.58 -8.40 2.70
C THR A 22 -4.13 -6.99 2.28
N ILE A 23 -2.82 -6.70 2.32
CA ILE A 23 -2.27 -5.36 2.05
C ILE A 23 -2.79 -4.86 0.71
N THR A 24 -3.58 -3.79 0.74
CA THR A 24 -4.11 -3.15 -0.46
C THR A 24 -3.34 -1.84 -0.67
N GLU A 25 -2.63 -1.76 -1.78
CA GLU A 25 -1.97 -0.52 -2.21
C GLU A 25 -3.03 0.47 -2.67
N LEU A 26 -3.11 1.61 -1.97
CA LEU A 26 -4.11 2.66 -2.21
C LEU A 26 -3.53 3.84 -3.01
N SER A 27 -2.21 3.89 -3.20
CA SER A 27 -1.51 4.93 -3.98
C SER A 27 -0.96 4.41 -5.30
N GLU A 28 -0.80 5.31 -6.26
CA GLU A 28 -0.13 5.07 -7.53
C GLU A 28 0.98 6.11 -7.67
N SER A 29 2.15 5.66 -8.10
CA SER A 29 3.32 6.53 -8.32
C SER A 29 3.00 7.63 -9.34
N CYS A 30 3.53 8.84 -9.09
CA CYS A 30 3.36 10.03 -9.93
C CYS A 30 1.91 10.51 -10.15
N LYS A 31 0.94 9.97 -9.41
CA LYS A 31 -0.48 10.35 -9.48
C LYS A 31 -0.97 10.82 -8.12
N HIS A 32 -0.91 9.92 -7.15
CA HIS A 32 -1.47 10.20 -5.84
C HIS A 32 -0.47 10.95 -4.95
N HIS A 33 -1.00 11.87 -4.14
CA HIS A 33 -0.26 12.62 -3.16
C HIS A 33 -0.75 12.27 -1.76
N VAL A 34 0.17 12.24 -0.80
CA VAL A 34 -0.13 11.99 0.61
C VAL A 34 -0.08 13.33 1.35
N LEU A 35 -1.13 13.64 2.10
CA LEU A 35 -1.18 14.82 2.95
C LEU A 35 -0.95 14.39 4.40
N PHE A 36 0.03 15.00 5.05
CA PHE A 36 0.20 14.86 6.50
C PHE A 36 -0.67 15.89 7.20
N GLY A 37 -1.54 15.42 8.09
CA GLY A 37 -2.45 16.29 8.81
C GLY A 37 -3.01 15.62 10.05
N ASP A 38 -3.85 16.35 10.76
CA ASP A 38 -4.44 15.85 12.00
C ASP A 38 -5.52 14.80 11.72
N ALA A 39 -5.69 13.88 12.66
CA ALA A 39 -6.80 12.94 12.70
C ALA A 39 -8.14 13.68 12.96
N SER A 40 -9.24 12.94 12.93
CA SER A 40 -10.57 13.53 13.07
C SER A 40 -10.77 14.34 14.36
N TRP A 41 -11.44 15.49 14.24
CA TRP A 41 -11.84 16.31 15.39
C TRP A 41 -12.96 15.67 16.22
N THR A 42 -13.89 14.98 15.57
CA THR A 42 -15.05 14.37 16.23
C THR A 42 -14.76 12.99 16.79
N GLU A 43 -13.85 12.22 16.17
CA GLU A 43 -13.54 10.86 16.60
C GLU A 43 -12.27 10.75 17.44
N ASP A 44 -11.27 11.62 17.26
CA ASP A 44 -9.95 11.50 17.93
C ASP A 44 -9.34 12.85 18.40
N TYR A 45 -10.18 13.88 18.48
CA TYR A 45 -9.81 15.22 18.97
C TYR A 45 -8.55 15.83 18.32
N MET A 46 -8.23 15.46 17.07
CA MET A 46 -7.02 15.93 16.34
C MET A 46 -5.70 15.65 17.06
N THR A 47 -5.63 14.65 17.94
CA THR A 47 -4.43 14.42 18.76
C THR A 47 -3.28 13.72 18.04
N GLN A 48 -3.55 13.13 16.87
CA GLN A 48 -2.59 12.33 16.11
C GLN A 48 -2.39 12.88 14.70
N ILE A 49 -1.16 12.78 14.18
CA ILE A 49 -0.83 13.10 12.78
C ILE A 49 -0.91 11.83 11.96
N VAL A 50 -1.63 11.88 10.83
CA VAL A 50 -1.74 10.79 9.86
C VAL A 50 -1.15 11.21 8.51
N PRO A 51 -0.61 10.26 7.71
CA PRO A 51 -0.42 8.85 8.07
C PRO A 51 0.85 8.58 8.88
N PHE A 52 0.91 7.37 9.43
CA PHE A 52 2.07 6.87 10.15
C PHE A 52 3.08 6.28 9.17
N VAL A 53 4.37 6.34 9.52
CA VAL A 53 5.42 5.71 8.72
C VAL A 53 5.64 4.29 9.23
N ASP A 54 5.44 3.29 8.37
CA ASP A 54 5.77 1.90 8.70
C ASP A 54 7.29 1.71 8.54
N LEU A 55 7.96 1.49 9.68
CA LEU A 55 9.40 1.30 9.79
C LEU A 55 9.79 -0.17 9.90
N GLN A 56 8.86 -1.10 9.64
CA GLN A 56 9.18 -2.52 9.59
C GLN A 56 10.22 -2.82 8.51
N GLU A 57 11.09 -3.78 8.80
CA GLU A 57 12.14 -4.18 7.88
C GLU A 57 11.53 -4.86 6.64
N VAL A 58 11.93 -4.38 5.45
CA VAL A 58 11.51 -4.97 4.18
C VAL A 58 12.71 -5.68 3.56
N VAL A 59 12.69 -7.01 3.63
CA VAL A 59 13.77 -7.87 3.13
C VAL A 59 13.32 -8.73 1.96
N THR A 60 14.25 -9.04 1.06
CA THR A 60 14.04 -10.09 0.06
C THR A 60 14.34 -11.44 0.69
N ASN A 61 13.37 -12.36 0.65
CA ASN A 61 13.61 -13.76 0.97
C ASN A 61 13.16 -14.65 -0.21
N PRO A 62 14.09 -15.33 -0.92
CA PRO A 62 15.54 -15.37 -0.70
C PRO A 62 16.23 -14.03 -0.99
N PRO A 63 17.50 -13.83 -0.57
CA PRO A 63 18.28 -12.63 -0.90
C PRO A 63 18.35 -12.41 -2.42
N ARG A 64 17.91 -11.23 -2.89
CA ARG A 64 17.91 -10.87 -4.33
C ARG A 64 18.43 -9.44 -4.52
N PRO A 65 19.09 -9.14 -5.66
CA PRO A 65 19.41 -7.77 -6.03
C PRO A 65 18.14 -6.91 -6.13
N ILE A 66 18.20 -5.73 -5.50
CA ILE A 66 17.12 -4.74 -5.51
C ILE A 66 17.29 -3.87 -6.76
N ASN A 67 16.22 -3.72 -7.54
CA ASN A 67 16.18 -2.83 -8.70
C ASN A 67 15.70 -1.42 -8.35
N GLY A 68 15.03 -1.26 -7.21
CA GLY A 68 14.56 0.03 -6.74
C GLY A 68 13.88 -0.05 -5.38
N ILE A 69 13.71 1.09 -4.75
CA ILE A 69 12.98 1.26 -3.48
C ILE A 69 11.97 2.37 -3.71
N GLY A 70 10.77 2.21 -3.17
CA GLY A 70 9.73 3.23 -3.21
C GLY A 70 8.88 3.21 -1.96
N TRP A 71 7.95 4.16 -1.92
CA TRP A 71 6.94 4.26 -0.88
C TRP A 71 5.57 4.05 -1.49
N PHE A 72 4.67 3.46 -0.71
CA PHE A 72 3.27 3.34 -1.06
C PHE A 72 2.41 3.57 0.17
N TYR A 73 1.22 4.12 -0.06
CA TYR A 73 0.20 4.28 0.95
C TYR A 73 -0.63 3.01 1.02
N GLN A 74 -0.68 2.40 2.20
CA GLN A 74 -1.53 1.26 2.50
C GLN A 74 -2.50 1.63 3.63
N GLY A 75 -3.68 1.05 3.61
CA GLY A 75 -4.67 1.31 4.64
C GLY A 75 -6.04 0.80 4.23
N GLN A 76 -7.05 1.33 4.88
CA GLN A 76 -8.44 1.04 4.58
C GLN A 76 -9.21 2.36 4.45
N PRO A 77 -10.31 2.38 3.68
CA PRO A 77 -11.16 3.57 3.59
C PRO A 77 -11.56 4.07 4.98
N GLU A 78 -11.63 5.40 5.17
CA GLU A 78 -12.02 6.10 6.42
C GLU A 78 -11.01 6.07 7.58
N TYR A 79 -9.87 5.40 7.42
CA TYR A 79 -8.79 5.38 8.41
C TYR A 79 -7.54 6.08 7.87
N GLY A 80 -6.79 6.73 8.76
CA GLY A 80 -5.42 7.17 8.50
C GLY A 80 -4.57 5.92 8.30
N GLY A 81 -4.03 5.74 7.10
CA GLY A 81 -3.24 4.57 6.75
C GLY A 81 -1.78 4.67 7.22
N TYR A 82 -0.95 3.87 6.57
CA TYR A 82 0.49 3.83 6.75
C TYR A 82 1.20 4.13 5.44
N LEU A 83 2.27 4.91 5.52
CA LEU A 83 3.25 5.03 4.46
C LEU A 83 4.29 3.92 4.66
N ALA A 84 4.28 2.93 3.77
CA ALA A 84 5.14 1.75 3.86
C ALA A 84 6.20 1.72 2.75
N SER A 85 7.34 1.10 3.06
CA SER A 85 8.41 0.88 2.10
C SER A 85 8.09 -0.31 1.19
N LYS A 86 8.39 -0.18 -0.10
CA LYS A 86 8.27 -1.24 -1.10
C LYS A 86 9.59 -1.41 -1.82
N ILE A 87 10.08 -2.64 -1.89
CA ILE A 87 11.25 -2.99 -2.67
C ILE A 87 10.83 -3.56 -4.03
N PHE A 88 11.47 -3.11 -5.08
CA PHE A 88 11.28 -3.62 -6.44
C PHE A 88 12.42 -4.56 -6.76
N VAL A 89 12.11 -5.81 -7.06
CA VAL A 89 13.08 -6.83 -7.45
C VAL A 89 12.84 -7.26 -8.89
N LYS A 90 13.91 -7.64 -9.61
CA LYS A 90 13.75 -8.21 -10.95
C LYS A 90 13.07 -9.58 -10.81
N LYS A 91 11.93 -9.78 -11.47
CA LYS A 91 11.38 -11.13 -11.64
C LYS A 91 12.35 -11.95 -12.51
N LYS A 92 12.63 -13.19 -12.11
CA LYS A 92 13.32 -14.13 -13.01
C LYS A 92 12.36 -14.46 -14.14
N ILE A 93 12.88 -14.59 -15.36
CA ILE A 93 12.11 -15.02 -16.53
C ILE A 93 11.35 -16.32 -16.22
N HIS A 94 12.01 -17.27 -15.54
CA HIS A 94 11.37 -18.52 -15.13
C HIS A 94 10.16 -18.31 -14.19
N ASP A 95 10.29 -17.46 -13.16
CA ASP A 95 9.20 -17.15 -12.23
C ASP A 95 8.00 -16.52 -12.99
N GLU A 96 8.27 -15.64 -13.97
CA GLU A 96 7.24 -15.01 -14.81
C GLU A 96 6.53 -16.01 -15.74
N TYR A 97 7.26 -16.97 -16.31
CA TYR A 97 6.68 -18.06 -17.09
C TYR A 97 5.77 -18.95 -16.23
N MET A 98 6.19 -19.27 -15.00
CA MET A 98 5.40 -20.08 -14.09
C MET A 98 4.14 -19.35 -13.64
N GLU A 99 4.21 -18.07 -13.24
CA GLU A 99 3.02 -17.26 -12.92
C GLU A 99 2.03 -17.21 -14.07
N LYS A 100 2.50 -16.90 -15.30
CA LYS A 100 1.63 -16.85 -16.49
C LYS A 100 0.94 -18.18 -16.75
N ASN A 101 1.65 -19.30 -16.56
CA ASN A 101 1.11 -20.63 -16.76
C ASN A 101 0.15 -21.06 -15.64
N LEU A 102 0.41 -20.69 -14.38
CA LEU A 102 -0.52 -20.92 -13.26
C LEU A 102 -1.84 -20.16 -13.46
N PHE A 103 -1.79 -18.85 -13.77
CA PHE A 103 -3.00 -18.05 -14.04
C PHE A 103 -3.69 -18.41 -15.37
N ALA A 104 -3.00 -19.08 -16.29
CA ALA A 104 -3.63 -19.66 -17.48
C ALA A 104 -4.34 -20.98 -17.15
N HIS A 105 -3.78 -21.80 -16.25
CA HIS A 105 -4.38 -23.07 -15.84
C HIS A 105 -5.63 -22.84 -14.96
N GLU A 106 -5.58 -21.91 -14.02
CA GLU A 106 -6.73 -21.57 -13.15
C GLU A 106 -7.93 -21.00 -13.94
N ARG A 107 -7.69 -20.36 -15.10
CA ARG A 107 -8.76 -19.89 -16.00
C ARG A 107 -9.36 -20.99 -16.88
N LEU A 108 -8.75 -22.17 -16.93
CA LEU A 108 -9.17 -23.30 -17.76
C LEU A 108 -9.87 -24.41 -16.97
N VAL A 109 -10.06 -24.25 -15.65
CA VAL A 109 -10.88 -25.16 -14.85
C VAL A 109 -12.28 -24.55 -14.70
N PRO A 110 -13.24 -24.84 -15.60
CA PRO A 110 -14.64 -24.51 -15.32
C PRO A 110 -15.05 -25.29 -14.06
N TYR A 111 -15.63 -24.59 -13.09
CA TYR A 111 -16.34 -25.22 -11.97
C TYR A 111 -17.36 -26.21 -12.57
N LEU A 112 -17.11 -27.50 -12.36
CA LEU A 112 -18.06 -28.59 -12.62
C LEU A 112 -19.04 -28.69 -11.45
#